data_AF-D2PC24-F1
#
_entry.id   AF-D2PC24-F1
#
_cell.length_a   1.000
_cell.length_b   1.000
_cell.length_c   1.000
_cell.angle_alpha   90.00
_cell.angle_beta   90.00
_cell.angle_gamma   90.00
#
_symmetry.space_group_name_H-M   'P 1'
#
loop_
_entity.id
_entity.type
_entity.pdbx_description
1 polymer ?
#
loop_
_entity_poly.entity_id
_entity_poly.type
_entity_poly.pdbx_seq_one_letter_code
_entity_poly.pdbx_strand_id
1 'polypeptide(L)' 'MSSKKVLKKNFITKGIIFIFSFILRKYYLIYEDGDKIVLLRKGREYNISRVVK' A
#
# COMPACT_ATOMS: atom_id res chain seq x y z
N MET A 1 32.88 -9.57 9.54
CA MET A 1 31.54 -8.97 9.76
C MET A 1 30.48 -9.91 9.15
N SER A 2 29.61 -10.51 9.96
CA SER A 2 28.83 -11.70 9.58
C SER A 2 27.65 -11.40 8.63
N SER A 3 27.80 -11.79 7.37
CA SER A 3 26.85 -11.60 6.26
C SER A 3 25.43 -12.17 6.53
N LYS A 4 25.29 -13.13 7.46
CA LYS A 4 24.01 -13.75 7.83
C LYS A 4 22.99 -12.76 8.42
N LYS A 5 23.43 -11.63 9.00
CA LYS A 5 22.55 -10.64 9.63
C LYS A 5 21.75 -9.81 8.61
N VAL A 6 22.25 -9.66 7.38
CA VAL A 6 21.63 -8.83 6.33
C VAL A 6 20.52 -9.58 5.60
N LEU A 7 20.71 -10.88 5.33
CA LEU A 7 19.71 -11.75 4.68
C LEU A 7 18.41 -11.89 5.48
N LYS A 8 18.50 -12.04 6.82
CA LYS A 8 17.32 -12.10 7.69
C LYS A 8 16.51 -10.81 7.69
N LYS A 9 17.18 -9.65 7.64
CA LYS A 9 16.51 -8.35 7.55
C LYS A 9 15.68 -8.26 6.27
N ASN A 10 16.24 -8.62 5.11
CA ASN A 10 15.51 -8.59 3.84
C ASN A 10 14.27 -9.50 3.83
N PHE A 11 14.32 -10.66 4.49
CA PHE A 11 13.17 -11.57 4.55
C PHE A 11 12.02 -11.00 5.40
N ILE A 12 12.34 -10.40 6.55
CA ILE A 12 11.37 -9.71 7.40
C ILE A 12 10.75 -8.52 6.66
N THR A 13 11.58 -7.70 6.00
CA THR A 13 11.10 -6.55 5.22
C THR A 13 10.18 -6.99 4.08
N LYS A 14 10.52 -8.05 3.34
CA LYS A 14 9.65 -8.62 2.30
C LYS A 14 8.33 -9.14 2.87
N GLY A 15 8.36 -9.80 4.03
CA GLY A 15 7.15 -10.28 4.72
C GLY A 15 6.23 -9.13 5.14
N ILE A 16 6.80 -8.06 5.72
CA ILE A 16 6.05 -6.86 6.11
C ILE A 16 5.42 -6.19 4.90
N ILE A 17 6.16 -6.02 3.80
CA ILE A 17 5.63 -5.43 2.55
C ILE A 17 4.46 -6.26 2.02
N PHE A 18 4.57 -7.59 2.07
CA PHE A 18 3.51 -8.49 1.59
C PHE A 18 2.22 -8.36 2.42
N ILE A 19 2.34 -8.39 3.75
CA ILE A 19 1.21 -8.20 4.67
C ILE A 19 0.60 -6.81 4.48
N PHE A 20 1.45 -5.79 4.36
CA PHE A 20 1.02 -4.42 4.17
C PHE A 20 0.25 -4.26 2.85
N SER A 21 0.75 -4.84 1.75
CA SER A 21 0.08 -4.83 0.45
C SER A 21 -1.28 -5.54 0.50
N PHE A 22 -1.38 -6.65 1.23
CA PHE A 22 -2.63 -7.39 1.39
C PHE A 22 -3.68 -6.58 2.16
N ILE A 23 -3.27 -5.96 3.27
CA ILE A 23 -4.09 -5.05 4.06
C ILE A 23 -4.52 -3.85 3.20
N LEU A 24 -3.59 -3.23 2.47
CA LEU A 24 -3.87 -2.09 1.61
C LEU A 24 -4.96 -2.42 0.58
N ARG A 25 -4.86 -3.57 -0.08
CA ARG A 25 -5.85 -4.04 -1.08
C ARG A 25 -7.22 -4.34 -0.46
N LYS A 26 -7.23 -4.82 0.80
CA LYS A 26 -8.47 -5.11 1.53
C LYS A 26 -9.19 -3.84 1.94
N TYR A 27 -8.47 -2.82 2.41
CA TYR A 27 -9.07 -1.60 2.95
C TYR A 27 -9.14 -0.44 1.97
N TYR A 28 -8.39 -0.47 0.87
CA TYR A 28 -8.33 0.62 -0.10
C TYR A 28 -8.62 0.12 -1.51
N LEU A 29 -9.32 0.95 -2.29
CA LEU A 29 -9.38 0.89 -3.73
C LEU A 29 -8.24 1.76 -4.27
N ILE A 30 -7.37 1.18 -5.08
CA ILE A 30 -6.24 1.87 -5.68
C ILE A 30 -6.55 2.01 -7.16
N TYR A 31 -6.54 3.23 -7.69
CA TYR A 31 -6.66 3.50 -9.11
C TYR A 31 -5.70 4.62 -9.52
N GLU A 32 -5.32 4.59 -10.80
CA GLU A 32 -4.51 5.65 -11.42
C GLU A 32 -5.44 6.70 -12.02
N ASP A 33 -5.19 7.96 -11.66
CA ASP A 33 -5.87 9.15 -12.17
C ASP A 33 -4.80 10.09 -12.75
N GLY A 34 -4.50 9.92 -14.04
CA GLY A 34 -3.39 10.60 -14.70
C GLY A 34 -2.04 10.29 -14.03
N ASP A 35 -1.31 11.31 -13.63
CA ASP A 35 -0.01 11.20 -12.93
C ASP A 35 -0.13 10.92 -11.43
N LYS A 36 -1.33 10.63 -10.91
CA LYS A 36 -1.58 10.44 -9.48
C LYS A 36 -2.11 9.05 -9.17
N ILE A 37 -1.55 8.43 -8.13
CA ILE A 37 -2.09 7.19 -7.54
C ILE A 37 -3.05 7.60 -6.43
N VAL A 38 -4.33 7.25 -6.58
CA VAL A 38 -5.37 7.57 -5.60
C VAL A 38 -5.71 6.34 -4.77
N LEU A 39 -5.75 6.50 -3.45
CA LEU A 39 -6.15 5.46 -2.48
C LEU A 39 -7.46 5.84 -1.80
N LEU A 40 -8.56 5.18 -2.17
CA LEU A 40 -9.88 5.36 -1.54
C LEU A 40 -10.12 4.29 -0.48
N ARG A 41 -10.33 4.70 0.77
CA ARG A 41 -10.62 3.75 1.86
C ARG A 41 -12.04 3.17 1.69
N LYS A 42 -12.14 1.85 1.50
CA LYS A 42 -13.41 1.11 1.44
C LYS A 42 -14.17 1.27 2.76
N GLY A 43 -15.46 1.56 2.68
CA GLY A 43 -16.34 1.74 3.85
C GLY A 43 -16.47 3.17 4.38
N ARG A 44 -15.84 4.17 3.75
CA ARG A 44 -16.26 5.56 3.86
C ARG A 44 -16.87 6.00 2.54
N GLU A 45 -18.05 6.63 2.58
CA GLU A 45 -18.55 7.40 1.44
C GLU A 45 -17.56 8.52 1.14
N TYR A 46 -16.74 8.32 0.11
CA TYR A 46 -15.90 9.37 -0.43
C TYR A 46 -16.71 10.14 -1.46
N ASN A 47 -16.95 11.42 -1.19
CA ASN A 47 -17.60 12.31 -2.14
C ASN A 47 -16.60 12.64 -3.25
N ILE A 48 -16.67 11.88 -4.35
CA ILE A 48 -15.73 11.93 -5.50
C ILE A 48 -15.73 13.33 -6.14
N SER A 49 -16.84 14.08 -6.01
CA SER A 49 -16.99 15.46 -6.50
C SER A 49 -16.04 16.48 -5.85
N ARG A 50 -15.36 16.12 -4.75
CA ARG A 50 -14.40 17.02 -4.07
C ARG A 50 -12.95 16.81 -4.52
N VAL A 51 -12.65 15.70 -5.20
CA VAL A 51 -11.29 15.33 -5.63
C VAL A 51 -11.05 15.70 -7.10
N VAL A 52 -12.11 15.67 -7.92
CA VAL A 52 -12.07 16.12 -9.31
C VAL A 52 -12.52 17.57 -9.38
N LYS A 53 -11.57 18.52 -9.36
CA LYS A 53 -11.80 19.92 -9.72
C LYS A 53 -10.70 20.38 -10.66
#